data_AF-A0A4Q3WRI0-F1
#
_entry.id   AF-A0A4Q3WRI0-F1
#
_cell.length_a   1.000
_cell.length_b   1.000
_cell.length_c   1.000
_cell.angle_alpha   90.00
_cell.angle_beta   90.00
_cell.angle_gamma   90.00
#
_symmetry.space_group_name_H-M   'P 1'
#
loop_
_entity.id
_entity.type
_entity.pdbx_description
1 polymer ?
#
loop_
_entity_poly.entity_id
_entity_poly.type
_entity_poly.pdbx_seq_one_letter_code
_entity_poly.pdbx_strand_id
1 'polypeptide(L)'
;MLLQISTTHRPATDLGYLLAKNPARVQKFDLSFGQAHVFYPVADEEKCSFALMLEVDSVALVRGKSRESTGPLAQYVNDRPYVASSFLSVAMAQVLRSALSGVCKEKPELAETAIPLEFQIESVPCREELVRMLFEPLGYEIEVEKIVLDARYADWGEAALLRLKLKATRKLSEALTHLYVLIPV
;
A
#
# COMPACT_ATOMS: atom_id res chain seq x y z
N MET A 1 -4.08 -5.68 -6.23
CA MET A 1 -3.02 -5.28 -5.28
C MET A 1 -3.64 -4.66 -4.03
N LEU A 2 -3.10 -4.87 -2.82
CA LEU A 2 -3.67 -4.39 -1.55
C LEU A 2 -2.60 -3.77 -0.64
N LEU A 3 -2.89 -2.57 -0.12
CA LEU A 3 -2.21 -1.93 1.02
C LEU A 3 -3.20 -1.83 2.17
N GLN A 4 -2.82 -2.31 3.35
CA GLN A 4 -3.56 -2.08 4.59
C GLN A 4 -2.77 -1.19 5.54
N ILE A 5 -3.46 -0.28 6.22
CA ILE A 5 -2.92 0.61 7.24
C ILE A 5 -3.73 0.39 8.50
N SER A 6 -3.08 -0.06 9.57
CA SER A 6 -3.73 -0.35 10.83
C SER A 6 -3.13 0.46 11.97
N THR A 7 -3.94 0.74 12.99
CA THR A 7 -3.48 1.32 14.25
C THR A 7 -4.23 0.71 15.43
N THR A 8 -3.57 0.72 16.58
CA THR A 8 -4.13 0.40 17.90
C THR A 8 -4.11 1.61 18.84
N HIS A 9 -3.91 2.82 18.30
CA HIS A 9 -4.20 4.07 19.01
C HIS A 9 -5.65 4.03 19.54
N ARG A 10 -5.96 4.74 20.64
CA ARG A 10 -7.32 4.76 21.20
C ARG A 10 -7.90 6.17 21.19
N PRO A 11 -9.08 6.39 20.57
CA PRO A 11 -9.88 5.39 19.83
C PRO A 11 -9.27 5.09 18.45
N ALA A 12 -9.18 3.82 18.06
CA ALA A 12 -8.51 3.44 16.81
C ALA A 12 -9.23 3.96 15.57
N THR A 13 -10.56 4.13 15.67
CA THR A 13 -11.40 4.73 14.65
C THR A 13 -10.97 6.15 14.26
N ASP A 14 -10.15 6.84 15.07
CA ASP A 14 -9.59 8.14 14.69
C ASP A 14 -8.69 8.07 13.45
N LEU A 15 -8.23 6.88 13.06
CA LEU A 15 -7.61 6.63 11.76
C LEU A 15 -8.48 7.09 10.58
N GLY A 16 -9.81 7.03 10.71
CA GLY A 16 -10.75 7.55 9.72
C GLY A 16 -10.60 9.06 9.48
N TYR A 17 -10.45 9.83 10.57
CA TYR A 17 -10.24 11.27 10.49
C TYR A 17 -8.87 11.61 9.92
N LEU A 18 -7.83 10.89 10.34
CA LEU A 18 -6.47 11.11 9.84
C LEU A 18 -6.34 10.84 8.33
N LEU A 19 -7.03 9.82 7.82
CA LEU A 19 -7.06 9.49 6.39
C LEU A 19 -8.11 10.29 5.59
N ALA A 20 -8.96 11.07 6.27
CA ALA A 20 -10.15 11.71 5.71
C ALA A 20 -11.02 10.70 4.93
N LYS A 21 -11.27 9.53 5.53
CA LYS A 21 -12.11 8.46 4.99
C LYS A 21 -13.03 7.94 6.09
N ASN A 22 -14.33 7.93 5.80
CA ASN A 22 -15.33 7.46 6.76
C ASN A 22 -15.34 5.92 6.80
N PRO A 23 -15.12 5.27 7.96
CA PRO A 23 -15.12 3.81 8.07
C PRO A 23 -16.42 3.11 7.62
N ALA A 24 -17.57 3.79 7.72
CA ALA A 24 -18.86 3.28 7.32
C ALA A 24 -19.13 3.39 5.80
N ARG A 25 -18.18 3.90 5.00
CA ARG A 25 -18.36 4.10 3.56
C ARG A 25 -17.23 3.48 2.76
N VAL A 26 -17.60 2.55 1.89
CA VAL A 26 -16.75 2.11 0.79
C VAL A 26 -16.74 3.21 -0.27
N GLN A 27 -15.56 3.60 -0.75
CA GLN A 27 -15.42 4.61 -1.80
C GLN A 27 -14.57 4.07 -2.95
N LYS A 28 -14.81 4.63 -4.13
CA LYS A 28 -14.13 4.26 -5.37
C LYS A 28 -13.57 5.51 -6.04
N PHE A 29 -12.36 5.40 -6.58
CA PHE A 29 -11.66 6.49 -7.25
C PHE A 29 -11.14 6.01 -8.60
N ASP A 30 -11.38 6.77 -9.66
CA ASP A 30 -10.81 6.49 -10.98
C ASP A 30 -9.34 6.93 -11.03
N LEU A 31 -8.50 6.06 -11.58
CA LEU A 31 -7.07 6.27 -11.82
C LEU A 31 -6.83 6.17 -13.33
N SER A 32 -5.71 6.71 -13.81
CA SER A 32 -5.35 6.64 -15.23
C SER A 32 -5.10 5.21 -15.76
N PHE A 33 -4.97 4.25 -14.86
CA PHE A 33 -4.66 2.84 -15.14
C PHE A 33 -5.67 1.86 -14.54
N GLY A 34 -6.83 2.33 -14.08
CA GLY A 34 -7.82 1.49 -13.41
C GLY A 34 -8.52 2.25 -12.29
N GLN A 35 -8.77 1.57 -11.18
CA GLN A 35 -9.57 2.10 -10.08
C GLN A 35 -8.93 1.76 -8.72
N ALA A 36 -9.12 2.64 -7.75
CA ALA A 36 -8.80 2.41 -6.35
C ALA A 36 -10.09 2.28 -5.55
N HIS A 37 -10.16 1.24 -4.72
CA HIS A 37 -11.22 1.04 -3.75
C HIS A 37 -10.66 1.27 -2.36
N VAL A 38 -11.40 2.00 -1.53
CA VAL A 38 -11.06 2.19 -0.13
C VAL A 38 -12.20 1.76 0.78
N PHE A 39 -11.84 1.04 1.82
CA PHE A 39 -12.78 0.49 2.80
C PHE A 39 -12.05 0.15 4.10
N TYR A 40 -12.82 -0.16 5.14
CA TYR A 40 -12.30 -0.52 6.45
C TYR A 40 -12.71 -1.95 6.80
N PRO A 41 -11.84 -2.95 6.63
CA PRO A 41 -12.13 -4.32 7.07
C PRO A 41 -12.34 -4.41 8.59
N VAL A 42 -11.72 -3.53 9.39
CA VAL A 42 -11.87 -3.45 10.84
C VAL A 42 -11.99 -1.99 11.24
N ALA A 43 -12.97 -1.65 12.08
CA ALA A 43 -13.18 -0.29 12.59
C ALA A 43 -13.83 -0.35 13.98
N ASP A 44 -13.05 -0.76 14.97
CA ASP A 44 -13.43 -0.79 16.37
C ASP A 44 -12.57 0.18 17.19
N GLU A 45 -12.86 0.32 18.50
CA GLU A 45 -12.13 1.24 19.37
C GLU A 45 -10.68 0.79 19.65
N GLU A 46 -10.40 -0.50 19.58
CA GLU A 46 -9.10 -1.08 19.94
C GLU A 46 -8.17 -1.24 18.74
N LYS A 47 -8.75 -1.46 17.55
CA LYS A 47 -8.07 -1.62 16.28
C LYS A 47 -8.91 -1.05 15.15
N CYS A 48 -8.25 -0.33 14.27
CA CYS A 48 -8.83 0.14 13.03
C CYS A 48 -7.87 -0.17 11.90
N SER A 49 -8.40 -0.73 10.81
CA SER A 49 -7.64 -1.14 9.63
C SER A 49 -8.32 -0.54 8.39
N PHE A 50 -7.62 0.38 7.74
CA PHE A 50 -7.95 0.91 6.43
C PHE A 50 -7.34 0.01 5.34
N ALA A 51 -8.03 -0.15 4.22
CA ALA A 51 -7.56 -0.86 3.03
C ALA A 51 -7.64 0.05 1.80
N LEU A 52 -6.55 0.08 1.02
CA LEU A 52 -6.48 0.63 -0.32
C LEU A 52 -6.21 -0.53 -1.30
N MET A 53 -7.23 -0.88 -2.07
CA MET A 53 -7.16 -1.95 -3.07
C MET A 53 -7.11 -1.35 -4.47
N LEU A 54 -6.11 -1.72 -5.26
CA LEU A 54 -6.00 -1.32 -6.65
C LEU A 54 -6.51 -2.41 -7.59
N GLU A 55 -7.43 -2.00 -8.45
CA GLU A 55 -7.98 -2.74 -9.58
C GLU A 55 -7.42 -2.12 -10.86
N VAL A 56 -6.39 -2.72 -11.42
CA VAL A 56 -5.67 -2.19 -12.58
C VAL A 56 -6.25 -2.80 -13.87
N ASP A 57 -6.55 -1.96 -14.86
CA ASP A 57 -7.00 -2.41 -16.18
C ASP A 57 -5.78 -2.78 -17.04
N SER A 58 -5.45 -4.06 -17.09
CA SER A 58 -4.33 -4.60 -17.86
C SER A 58 -4.45 -4.36 -19.36
N VAL A 59 -5.67 -4.28 -19.90
CA VAL A 59 -5.90 -4.10 -21.34
C VAL A 59 -5.71 -2.63 -21.72
N ALA A 60 -6.28 -1.71 -20.94
CA ALA A 60 -6.10 -0.27 -21.14
C ALA A 60 -4.63 0.14 -21.02
N LEU A 61 -3.88 -0.48 -20.10
CA LEU A 61 -2.45 -0.22 -19.90
C LEU A 61 -1.57 -0.46 -21.14
N VAL A 62 -1.95 -1.44 -21.97
CA VAL A 62 -1.20 -1.78 -23.20
C VAL A 62 -1.60 -0.89 -24.37
N ARG A 63 -2.87 -0.46 -24.43
CA ARG A 63 -3.39 0.35 -25.54
C ARG A 63 -2.83 1.77 -25.59
N GLY A 64 -2.26 2.29 -24.49
CA GLY A 64 -1.75 3.67 -24.36
C GLY A 64 -0.23 3.86 -24.50
N LYS A 65 0.58 2.78 -24.61
CA LYS A 65 2.04 2.90 -24.76
C LYS A 65 2.50 2.46 -26.15
N SER A 66 3.41 3.24 -26.73
CA SER A 66 4.11 2.91 -27.98
C SER A 66 4.81 1.56 -27.88
N ARG A 67 4.95 0.89 -29.03
CA ARG A 67 5.41 -0.48 -29.34
C ARG A 67 6.84 -0.85 -28.87
N GLU A 68 7.29 -0.41 -27.70
CA GLU A 68 8.65 -0.71 -27.24
C GLU A 68 8.68 -1.60 -26.00
N SER A 69 9.39 -2.71 -26.20
CA SER A 69 9.90 -3.70 -25.24
C SER A 69 8.94 -4.79 -24.74
N THR A 70 9.40 -6.04 -24.94
CA THR A 70 8.79 -7.36 -24.69
C THR A 70 7.77 -7.84 -25.73
N GLY A 71 7.85 -9.12 -26.09
CA GLY A 71 7.02 -9.73 -27.16
C GLY A 71 5.51 -9.58 -26.89
N PRO A 72 4.66 -9.71 -27.93
CA PRO A 72 3.26 -9.31 -27.90
C PRO A 72 2.44 -9.91 -26.74
N LEU A 73 2.80 -11.10 -26.23
CA LEU A 73 2.11 -11.76 -25.11
C LEU A 73 2.45 -11.18 -23.73
N ALA A 74 3.70 -10.78 -23.50
CA ALA A 74 4.16 -10.26 -22.20
C ALA A 74 3.50 -8.92 -21.84
N GLN A 75 3.00 -8.20 -22.84
CA GLN A 75 2.25 -6.97 -22.62
C GLN A 75 0.85 -7.25 -22.04
N TYR A 76 0.21 -8.35 -22.43
CA TYR A 76 -1.13 -8.71 -21.95
C TYR A 76 -1.11 -9.59 -20.69
N VAL A 77 -0.09 -10.42 -20.52
CA VAL A 77 0.08 -11.30 -19.37
C VAL A 77 1.33 -10.89 -18.60
N ASN A 78 1.13 -10.10 -17.55
CA ASN A 78 2.18 -9.69 -16.61
C ASN A 78 1.60 -9.46 -15.21
N ASP A 79 2.50 -9.31 -14.26
CA ASP A 79 2.24 -9.14 -12.84
C ASP A 79 1.83 -7.71 -12.44
N ARG A 80 1.99 -6.72 -13.33
CA ARG A 80 1.76 -5.29 -13.06
C ARG A 80 0.40 -4.96 -12.42
N PRO A 81 -0.71 -5.65 -12.75
CA PRO A 81 -2.01 -5.41 -12.09
C PRO A 81 -2.05 -5.88 -10.63
N TYR A 82 -1.14 -6.77 -10.26
CA TYR A 82 -1.17 -7.49 -9.00
C TYR A 82 -0.11 -7.01 -8.02
N VAL A 83 1.04 -6.51 -8.50
CA VAL A 83 2.19 -6.11 -7.67
C VAL A 83 2.13 -4.65 -7.19
N ALA A 84 2.63 -4.42 -5.98
CA ALA A 84 2.81 -3.11 -5.36
C ALA A 84 3.99 -2.38 -5.99
N SER A 85 3.71 -1.75 -7.13
CA SER A 85 4.64 -0.94 -7.90
C SER A 85 4.38 0.56 -7.68
N SER A 86 4.97 1.41 -8.52
CA SER A 86 4.70 2.85 -8.54
C SER A 86 3.22 3.23 -8.72
N PHE A 87 2.38 2.32 -9.23
CA PHE A 87 0.92 2.50 -9.22
C PHE A 87 0.34 2.68 -7.81
N LEU A 88 0.92 2.01 -6.79
CA LEU A 88 0.52 2.21 -5.40
C LEU A 88 0.82 3.65 -4.97
N SER A 89 2.02 4.17 -5.24
CA SER A 89 2.40 5.54 -4.91
C SER A 89 1.48 6.56 -5.59
N VAL A 90 1.13 6.37 -6.87
CA VAL A 90 0.19 7.25 -7.59
C VAL A 90 -1.19 7.23 -6.92
N ALA A 91 -1.70 6.04 -6.58
CA ALA A 91 -2.98 5.93 -5.91
C ALA A 91 -2.97 6.56 -4.51
N MET A 92 -1.89 6.39 -3.73
CA MET A 92 -1.71 7.05 -2.44
C MET A 92 -1.75 8.58 -2.59
N ALA A 93 -1.01 9.14 -3.54
CA ALA A 93 -0.99 10.58 -3.79
C ALA A 93 -2.37 11.15 -4.19
N GLN A 94 -3.18 10.37 -4.90
CA GLN A 94 -4.53 10.79 -5.30
C GLN A 94 -5.55 10.63 -4.17
N VAL A 95 -5.56 9.47 -3.50
CA VAL A 95 -6.62 9.07 -2.56
C VAL A 95 -6.35 9.55 -1.12
N LEU A 96 -5.08 9.62 -0.73
CA LEU A 96 -4.63 9.95 0.63
C LEU A 96 -3.92 11.31 0.71
N ARG A 97 -4.18 12.21 -0.26
CA ARG A 97 -3.52 13.52 -0.39
C ARG A 97 -3.48 14.32 0.91
N SER A 98 -4.61 14.48 1.59
CA SER A 98 -4.69 15.27 2.83
C SER A 98 -3.86 14.66 3.95
N ALA A 99 -3.90 13.33 4.10
CA ALA A 99 -3.11 12.62 5.09
C ALA A 99 -1.61 12.71 4.80
N LEU A 100 -1.20 12.60 3.53
CA LEU A 100 0.18 12.81 3.09
C LEU A 100 0.68 14.23 3.43
N SER A 101 -0.18 15.23 3.29
CA SER A 101 0.15 16.61 3.70
C SER A 101 0.15 16.86 5.22
N GLY A 102 -0.18 15.86 6.04
CA GLY A 102 -0.31 16.03 7.50
C GLY A 102 -1.52 16.85 7.93
N VAL A 103 -2.49 17.07 7.04
CA VAL A 103 -3.65 17.91 7.33
C VAL A 103 -4.83 17.06 7.80
N CYS A 104 -5.21 17.20 9.08
CA CYS A 104 -6.46 16.71 9.63
C CYS A 104 -7.22 17.84 10.31
N LYS A 105 -8.34 18.30 9.72
CA LYS A 105 -9.12 19.41 10.26
C LYS A 105 -9.84 19.06 11.56
N GLU A 106 -10.32 17.82 11.67
CA GLU A 106 -11.14 17.39 12.80
C GLU A 106 -10.30 16.94 14.00
N LYS A 107 -9.05 16.52 13.77
CA LYS A 107 -8.11 16.04 14.80
C LYS A 107 -6.68 16.56 14.54
N PRO A 108 -6.45 17.89 14.57
CA PRO A 108 -5.14 18.47 14.23
C PRO A 108 -4.02 18.03 15.18
N GLU A 109 -4.30 17.95 16.48
CA GLU A 109 -3.33 17.48 17.48
C GLU A 109 -2.89 16.03 17.21
N LEU A 110 -3.82 15.18 16.80
CA LEU A 110 -3.53 13.77 16.49
C LEU A 110 -2.68 13.62 15.22
N ALA A 111 -2.89 14.49 14.22
CA ALA A 111 -2.07 14.48 13.00
C ALA A 111 -0.58 14.78 13.28
N GLU A 112 -0.31 15.54 14.35
CA GLU A 112 1.05 15.85 14.82
C GLU A 112 1.58 14.85 15.84
N THR A 113 0.79 13.84 16.22
CA THR A 113 1.15 12.86 17.23
C THR A 113 1.68 11.58 16.59
N ALA A 114 2.77 11.04 17.15
CA ALA A 114 3.25 9.72 16.75
C ALA A 114 2.34 8.63 17.35
N ILE A 115 1.75 7.80 16.48
CA ILE A 115 0.85 6.71 16.86
C ILE A 115 1.39 5.37 16.37
N PRO A 116 1.04 4.23 17.01
CA PRO A 116 1.43 2.92 16.54
C PRO A 116 0.76 2.62 15.20
N LEU A 117 1.55 2.40 14.16
CA LEU A 117 1.09 2.12 12.80
C LEU A 117 1.65 0.78 12.33
N GLU A 118 0.79 0.00 11.70
CA GLU A 118 1.15 -1.23 10.98
C GLU A 118 0.72 -1.09 9.52
N PHE A 119 1.62 -1.38 8.59
CA PHE A 119 1.37 -1.39 7.16
C PHE A 119 1.56 -2.80 6.65
N GLN A 120 0.61 -3.31 5.87
CA GLN A 120 0.70 -4.61 5.22
C GLN A 120 0.55 -4.46 3.71
N ILE A 121 1.47 -5.05 2.96
CA ILE A 121 1.52 -4.98 1.50
C ILE A 121 1.70 -6.40 0.95
N GLU A 122 0.71 -6.86 0.19
CA GLU A 122 0.60 -8.30 -0.15
C GLU A 122 1.62 -8.80 -1.20
N SER A 123 2.21 -7.93 -2.01
CA SER A 123 2.92 -8.37 -3.21
C SER A 123 3.93 -7.33 -3.69
N VAL A 124 5.07 -7.22 -3.03
CA VAL A 124 6.13 -6.26 -3.35
C VAL A 124 7.23 -6.94 -4.19
N PRO A 125 7.50 -6.49 -5.43
CA PRO A 125 8.50 -7.09 -6.31
C PRO A 125 9.91 -6.62 -5.96
N CYS A 126 10.48 -7.14 -4.87
CA CYS A 126 11.79 -6.71 -4.39
C CYS A 126 12.51 -7.84 -3.64
N ARG A 127 13.80 -7.61 -3.35
CA ARG A 127 14.61 -8.47 -2.50
C ARG A 127 14.53 -8.00 -1.05
N GLU A 128 14.51 -8.94 -0.10
CA GLU A 128 14.36 -8.64 1.33
C GLU A 128 15.47 -7.70 1.83
N GLU A 129 16.70 -7.87 1.35
CA GLU A 129 17.85 -7.06 1.78
C GLU A 129 17.65 -5.58 1.44
N LEU A 130 17.00 -5.28 0.32
CA LEU A 130 16.69 -3.90 -0.08
C LEU A 130 15.63 -3.30 0.84
N VAL A 131 14.57 -4.05 1.15
CA VAL A 131 13.52 -3.60 2.07
C VAL A 131 14.11 -3.23 3.43
N ARG A 132 14.96 -4.11 3.97
CA ARG A 132 15.64 -3.87 5.24
C ARG A 132 16.53 -2.63 5.18
N MET A 133 17.35 -2.50 4.14
CA MET A 133 18.23 -1.34 3.93
C MET A 133 17.46 -0.01 3.85
N LEU A 134 16.24 -0.01 3.30
CA LEU A 134 15.44 1.20 3.14
C LEU A 134 14.65 1.57 4.41
N PHE A 135 14.05 0.59 5.08
CA PHE A 135 13.09 0.84 6.17
C PHE A 135 13.68 0.69 7.58
N GLU A 136 14.67 -0.17 7.82
CA GLU A 136 15.27 -0.32 9.16
C GLU A 136 15.94 0.97 9.66
N PRO A 137 16.68 1.74 8.83
CA PRO A 137 17.25 3.03 9.26
C PRO A 137 16.20 4.08 9.62
N LEU A 138 14.97 3.92 9.11
CA LEU A 138 13.82 4.75 9.46
C LEU A 138 13.10 4.24 10.71
N GLY A 139 13.64 3.25 11.41
CA GLY A 139 13.11 2.75 12.69
C GLY A 139 11.85 1.90 12.53
N TYR A 140 11.64 1.25 11.39
CA TYR A 140 10.57 0.27 11.22
C TYR A 140 11.02 -1.11 11.71
N GLU A 141 10.12 -1.79 12.40
CA GLU A 141 10.16 -3.24 12.55
C GLU A 141 9.59 -3.86 11.27
N ILE A 142 10.29 -4.86 10.73
CA ILE A 142 10.02 -5.44 9.42
C ILE A 142 9.80 -6.95 9.55
N GLU A 143 8.62 -7.41 9.17
CA GLU A 143 8.33 -8.81 8.93
C GLU A 143 8.20 -9.03 7.42
N VAL A 144 8.95 -10.00 6.89
CA VAL A 144 8.95 -10.37 5.48
C VAL A 144 8.54 -11.83 5.35
N GLU A 145 7.54 -12.08 4.52
CA GLU A 145 7.13 -13.42 4.12
C GLU A 145 7.37 -13.57 2.61
N LYS A 146 8.15 -14.57 2.24
CA LYS A 146 8.42 -14.87 0.84
C LYS A 146 7.26 -15.66 0.24
N ILE A 147 6.87 -15.30 -0.98
CA ILE A 147 5.77 -15.96 -1.69
C ILE A 147 6.34 -17.09 -2.54
N VAL A 148 5.79 -18.29 -2.43
CA VAL A 148 6.15 -19.42 -3.33
C VAL A 148 5.49 -19.24 -4.70
N LEU A 149 6.18 -19.64 -5.78
CA LEU A 149 5.64 -19.50 -7.14
C LEU A 149 4.33 -20.28 -7.33
N ASP A 150 4.32 -21.55 -6.89
CA ASP A 150 3.13 -22.39 -6.90
C ASP A 150 3.22 -23.43 -5.79
N ALA A 151 2.25 -23.45 -4.87
CA ALA A 151 2.20 -24.40 -3.77
C ALA A 151 2.07 -25.86 -4.24
N ARG A 152 1.59 -26.11 -5.47
CA ARG A 152 1.50 -27.46 -6.06
C ARG A 152 2.83 -27.91 -6.68
N TYR A 153 3.72 -26.97 -7.00
CA TYR A 153 5.00 -27.22 -7.64
C TYR A 153 6.13 -26.59 -6.83
N ALA A 154 6.39 -27.13 -5.64
CA ALA A 154 7.38 -26.60 -4.71
C ALA A 154 8.80 -26.48 -5.31
N ASP A 155 9.14 -27.38 -6.25
CA ASP A 155 10.44 -27.39 -6.95
C ASP A 155 10.68 -26.14 -7.82
N TRP A 156 9.64 -25.35 -8.12
CA TRP A 156 9.78 -24.09 -8.84
C TRP A 156 10.40 -22.98 -7.97
N GLY A 157 10.37 -23.14 -6.65
CA GLY A 157 10.99 -22.22 -5.70
C GLY A 157 10.16 -20.99 -5.38
N GLU A 158 10.85 -19.95 -4.92
CA GLU A 158 10.27 -18.70 -4.44
C GLU A 158 10.01 -17.72 -5.60
N ALA A 159 8.88 -17.03 -5.54
CA ALA A 159 8.61 -15.89 -6.41
C ALA A 159 9.50 -14.71 -5.99
N ALA A 160 9.82 -13.83 -6.94
CA ALA A 160 10.47 -12.55 -6.64
C ALA A 160 9.48 -11.53 -6.03
N LEU A 161 8.60 -12.00 -5.13
CA LEU A 161 7.55 -11.24 -4.49
C LEU A 161 7.57 -11.49 -2.98
N LEU A 162 7.42 -10.42 -2.23
CA LEU A 162 7.35 -10.44 -0.77
C LEU A 162 5.98 -9.95 -0.31
N ARG A 163 5.43 -10.61 0.71
CA ARG A 163 4.44 -9.99 1.59
C ARG A 163 5.21 -9.26 2.69
N LEU A 164 4.93 -7.98 2.82
CA LEU A 164 5.64 -7.09 3.71
C LEU A 164 4.72 -6.59 4.81
N LYS A 165 5.18 -6.66 6.06
CA LYS A 165 4.58 -5.94 7.17
C LYS A 165 5.61 -5.02 7.82
N LEU A 166 5.23 -3.75 7.95
CA LEU A 166 6.06 -2.69 8.54
C LEU A 166 5.34 -2.12 9.75
N LYS A 167 6.02 -2.06 10.90
CA LYS A 167 5.48 -1.45 12.13
C LYS A 167 6.36 -0.30 12.58
N ALA A 168 5.76 0.80 12.98
CA ALA A 168 6.46 1.91 13.61
C ALA A 168 5.50 2.80 14.40
N THR A 169 6.02 3.48 15.43
CA THR A 169 5.29 4.56 16.10
C THR A 169 5.73 5.89 15.50
N ARG A 170 4.90 6.48 14.63
CA ARG A 170 5.24 7.67 13.83
C ARG A 170 4.01 8.53 13.53
N LYS A 171 4.23 9.77 13.09
CA LYS A 171 3.15 10.58 12.50
C LYS A 171 2.68 9.88 11.22
N LEU A 172 1.36 9.87 10.98
CA LEU A 172 0.80 9.19 9.80
C LEU A 172 1.35 9.77 8.50
N SER A 173 1.49 11.09 8.39
CA SER A 173 2.01 11.77 7.20
C SER A 173 3.44 11.35 6.86
N GLU A 174 4.32 11.26 7.87
CA GLU A 174 5.70 10.78 7.71
C GLU A 174 5.71 9.34 7.21
N ALA A 175 4.93 8.46 7.84
CA ALA A 175 4.90 7.06 7.46
C ALA A 175 4.32 6.83 6.06
N LEU A 176 3.26 7.57 5.68
CA LEU A 176 2.73 7.57 4.32
C LEU A 176 3.75 8.11 3.31
N THR A 177 4.54 9.12 3.69
CA THR A 177 5.58 9.70 2.83
C THR A 177 6.70 8.69 2.59
N HIS A 178 7.15 7.97 3.61
CA HIS A 178 8.14 6.91 3.45
C HIS A 178 7.66 5.85 2.45
N LEU A 179 6.43 5.34 2.61
CA LEU A 179 5.84 4.38 1.67
C LEU A 179 5.74 4.96 0.25
N TYR A 180 5.21 6.17 0.13
CA TYR A 180 5.03 6.84 -1.16
C TYR A 180 6.35 6.96 -1.94
N VAL A 181 7.44 7.30 -1.25
CA VAL A 181 8.78 7.50 -1.83
C VAL A 181 9.54 6.19 -2.06
N LEU A 182 9.43 5.22 -1.14
CA LEU A 182 10.28 4.03 -1.14
C LEU A 182 9.70 2.84 -1.90
N ILE A 183 8.38 2.74 -2.04
CA ILE A 183 7.76 1.64 -2.82
C ILE A 183 8.21 1.60 -4.30
N PRO A 184 8.44 2.73 -4.99
CA PRO A 184 8.92 2.72 -6.37
C PRO A 184 10.41 2.38 -6.57
N VAL A 185 11.22 2.29 -5.50
CA VAL A 185 12.68 2.07 -5.55
C VAL A 185 13.00 0.59 -5.78
#